data_AF-Q6BMY6-F1
#
_entry.id   AF-Q6BMY6-F1
#
_cell.length_a   1.000
_cell.length_b   1.000
_cell.length_c   1.000
_cell.angle_alpha   90.00
_cell.angle_beta   90.00
_cell.angle_gamma   90.00
#
_symmetry.space_group_name_H-M   'P 1'
#
loop_
_entity.id
_entity.type
_entity.pdbx_description
1 polymer ?
#
loop_
_entity_poly.entity_id
_entity_poly.type
_entity_poly.pdbx_seq_one_letter_code
_entity_poly.pdbx_strand_id
1 'polypeptide(L)'
;MNFLSLFGTSANKTAKVPNFEQGENHDSVDLQVKSLLYVFKRLRLNKLSSFLGKDGTTYSFKYVDGDKQLNSDSGVHNYFQKLDAMYNVKKFKQVMINDEYRVMIDFTKNKFRSFCILSEYPSKGTLSSQGIGNGEFPNFKDYKDRDVKHFRFSIIPLQDTSIAFIANTLSTSDIYVEHHNKIDFNCRYQYAMDSINKVLDMERSMSDIDSSISITDAEKASIIQYYLKRVAFFIQLNRIYVEYLKHHATKGSPTKVSAPISPSKSVSSLSQSYGSSNSKLTNSMSNLSLAPSPPKLSPRKSMADLNKSRSPSPTRTLKSKPSVARMRMDELFNNPISTTPTKAPKLTNKAIDSSKSDTSSTTFNDDIAIISSKKLPEVATEIKLDVWEKCKLAVKDKLEQERKKLSSISSNNSLHE
;
A
#
# COMPACT_ATOMS: atom_id res chain seq x y z
N MET A 1 -16.70 -26.47 -4.59
CA MET A 1 -15.76 -27.59 -4.33
C MET A 1 -15.79 -27.90 -2.85
N ASN A 2 -15.58 -29.15 -2.45
CA ASN A 2 -15.70 -29.55 -1.03
C ASN A 2 -14.43 -29.20 -0.25
N PHE A 3 -14.57 -28.45 0.84
CA PHE A 3 -13.50 -28.20 1.83
C PHE A 3 -13.03 -29.48 2.57
N LEU A 4 -13.70 -30.62 2.33
CA LEU A 4 -13.52 -31.88 3.05
C LEU A 4 -12.13 -32.52 2.87
N SER A 5 -11.39 -32.23 1.79
CA SER A 5 -10.07 -32.85 1.57
C SER A 5 -8.98 -32.31 2.50
N LEU A 6 -9.16 -31.14 3.12
CA LEU A 6 -8.11 -30.49 3.92
C LEU A 6 -7.82 -31.17 5.28
N PHE A 7 -8.65 -32.15 5.67
CA PHE A 7 -8.73 -32.69 7.03
C PHE A 7 -8.53 -34.21 7.07
N GLY A 8 -7.28 -34.65 6.90
CA GLY A 8 -6.90 -36.03 7.23
C GLY A 8 -7.13 -36.31 8.72
N THR A 9 -7.87 -37.37 9.04
CA THR A 9 -8.30 -37.73 10.39
C THR A 9 -7.17 -38.38 11.19
N SER A 10 -6.24 -37.55 11.69
CA SER A 10 -5.27 -37.97 12.71
C SER A 10 -5.88 -37.73 14.10
N ALA A 11 -6.22 -38.82 14.80
CA ALA A 11 -6.81 -38.75 16.13
C ALA A 11 -5.76 -38.39 17.22
N ASN A 12 -6.26 -37.87 18.35
CA ASN A 12 -5.54 -37.83 19.63
C ASN A 12 -4.22 -37.03 19.68
N LYS A 13 -4.14 -35.90 18.95
CA LYS A 13 -3.37 -34.74 19.40
C LYS A 13 -4.29 -33.55 19.59
N THR A 14 -4.15 -32.84 20.71
CA THR A 14 -4.80 -31.54 20.93
C THR A 14 -4.30 -30.56 19.86
N ALA A 15 -5.20 -30.11 18.99
CA ALA A 15 -4.82 -29.25 17.87
C ALA A 15 -4.31 -27.90 18.39
N LYS A 16 -3.01 -27.60 18.17
CA LYS A 16 -2.45 -26.28 18.49
C LYS A 16 -3.20 -25.22 17.68
N VAL A 17 -3.82 -24.29 18.39
CA VAL A 17 -4.49 -23.11 17.82
C VAL A 17 -3.41 -22.11 17.40
N PRO A 18 -3.49 -21.48 16.20
CA PRO A 18 -2.48 -20.51 15.78
C PRO A 18 -2.39 -19.27 16.68
N ASN A 19 -1.17 -18.82 16.91
CA ASN A 19 -0.85 -17.57 17.60
C ASN A 19 -0.49 -16.44 16.62
N PHE A 20 -0.06 -16.76 15.40
CA PHE A 20 0.39 -15.78 14.38
C PHE A 20 1.54 -14.88 14.85
N GLU A 21 2.52 -15.48 15.51
CA GLU A 21 3.76 -14.84 15.95
C GLU A 21 4.92 -15.19 15.01
N GLN A 22 5.92 -14.31 14.92
CA GLN A 22 7.17 -14.51 14.17
C GLN A 22 8.34 -14.53 15.15
N GLY A 23 9.42 -15.25 14.82
CA GLY A 23 10.49 -15.55 15.76
C GLY A 23 10.31 -16.93 16.39
N GLU A 24 11.00 -17.19 17.50
CA GLU A 24 11.05 -18.49 18.19
C GLU A 24 9.67 -19.09 18.53
N ASN A 25 8.69 -18.24 18.84
CA ASN A 25 7.33 -18.66 19.23
C ASN A 25 6.41 -18.99 18.03
N HIS A 26 6.94 -19.09 16.80
CA HIS A 26 6.11 -19.24 15.62
C HIS A 26 5.33 -20.57 15.57
N ASP A 27 4.17 -20.56 14.90
CA ASP A 27 3.41 -21.78 14.62
C ASP A 27 4.18 -22.70 13.65
N SER A 28 4.01 -24.02 13.72
CA SER A 28 4.71 -24.92 12.77
C SER A 28 4.31 -24.62 11.32
N VAL A 29 5.20 -24.84 10.35
CA VAL A 29 4.99 -24.41 8.95
C VAL A 29 3.71 -24.98 8.35
N ASP A 30 3.35 -26.23 8.68
CA ASP A 30 2.07 -26.85 8.30
C ASP A 30 0.84 -26.09 8.85
N LEU A 31 0.94 -25.56 10.08
CA LEU A 31 -0.11 -24.79 10.74
C LEU A 31 -0.14 -23.33 10.23
N GLN A 32 1.02 -22.73 9.96
CA GLN A 32 1.16 -21.44 9.30
C GLN A 32 0.50 -21.46 7.93
N VAL A 33 0.88 -22.38 7.03
CA VAL A 33 0.29 -22.45 5.68
C VAL A 33 -1.23 -22.67 5.73
N LYS A 34 -1.72 -23.62 6.54
CA LYS A 34 -3.17 -23.87 6.69
C LYS A 34 -3.92 -22.66 7.24
N SER A 35 -3.41 -22.00 8.28
CA SER A 35 -4.06 -20.85 8.90
C SER A 35 -3.99 -19.59 8.03
N LEU A 36 -2.85 -19.30 7.39
CA LEU A 36 -2.65 -18.16 6.50
C LEU A 36 -3.54 -18.24 5.25
N LEU A 37 -3.67 -19.43 4.64
CA LEU A 37 -4.65 -19.67 3.56
C LEU A 37 -6.09 -19.41 4.03
N TYR A 38 -6.45 -19.89 5.22
CA TYR A 38 -7.80 -19.71 5.76
C TYR A 38 -8.10 -18.24 6.03
N VAL A 39 -7.26 -17.53 6.81
CA VAL A 39 -7.50 -16.12 7.14
C VAL A 39 -7.45 -15.23 5.90
N PHE A 40 -6.62 -15.56 4.90
CA PHE A 40 -6.57 -14.84 3.62
C PHE A 40 -7.93 -14.83 2.91
N LYS A 41 -8.53 -16.01 2.74
CA LYS A 41 -9.86 -16.17 2.11
C LYS A 41 -10.96 -15.60 2.99
N ARG A 42 -10.95 -15.95 4.28
CA ARG A 42 -11.96 -15.59 5.29
C ARG A 42 -12.07 -14.09 5.54
N LEU A 43 -10.93 -13.39 5.50
CA LEU A 43 -10.80 -11.95 5.72
C LEU A 43 -10.53 -11.16 4.42
N ARG A 44 -10.70 -11.80 3.25
CA ARG A 44 -10.67 -11.15 1.93
C ARG A 44 -9.44 -10.23 1.76
N LEU A 45 -8.25 -10.68 2.18
CA LEU A 45 -7.09 -9.79 2.35
C LEU A 45 -6.67 -9.09 1.04
N ASN A 46 -6.90 -9.74 -0.10
CA ASN A 46 -6.74 -9.17 -1.45
C ASN A 46 -7.77 -8.10 -1.85
N LYS A 47 -8.69 -7.74 -0.95
CA LYS A 47 -9.67 -6.65 -1.09
C LYS A 47 -9.56 -5.59 0.00
N LEU A 48 -8.60 -5.68 0.92
CA LEU A 48 -8.35 -4.60 1.88
C LEU A 48 -7.97 -3.30 1.16
N SER A 49 -8.52 -2.18 1.62
CA SER A 49 -8.10 -0.85 1.18
C SER A 49 -6.72 -0.50 1.72
N SER A 50 -6.03 0.43 1.04
CA SER A 50 -4.67 0.85 1.36
C SER A 50 -4.50 1.54 2.72
N PHE A 51 -5.59 1.80 3.45
CA PHE A 51 -5.60 2.14 4.87
C PHE A 51 -6.74 1.38 5.56
N LEU A 52 -6.57 1.11 6.86
CA LEU A 52 -7.62 0.56 7.72
C LEU A 52 -8.83 1.50 7.83
N GLY A 53 -9.98 0.94 8.16
CA GLY A 53 -11.13 1.69 8.67
C GLY A 53 -10.84 2.26 10.06
N LYS A 54 -11.58 3.29 10.45
CA LYS A 54 -11.50 3.92 11.76
C LYS A 54 -12.91 4.22 12.25
N ASP A 55 -13.39 3.39 13.17
CA ASP A 55 -14.73 3.43 13.72
C ASP A 55 -14.61 3.96 15.16
N GLY A 56 -14.75 5.28 15.30
CA GLY A 56 -14.49 5.98 16.56
C GLY A 56 -13.00 5.94 16.94
N THR A 57 -12.68 5.25 18.03
CA THR A 57 -11.31 5.00 18.51
C THR A 57 -10.68 3.73 17.92
N THR A 58 -11.50 2.81 17.39
CA THR A 58 -11.07 1.47 16.98
C THR A 58 -10.70 1.42 15.50
N TYR A 59 -9.61 0.73 15.18
CA TYR A 59 -9.22 0.44 13.80
C TYR A 59 -9.85 -0.86 13.31
N SER A 60 -10.33 -0.87 12.07
CA SER A 60 -11.08 -1.97 11.47
C SER A 60 -10.58 -2.34 10.07
N PHE A 61 -10.91 -3.55 9.60
CA PHE A 61 -10.61 -3.95 8.23
C PHE A 61 -11.65 -3.34 7.28
N LYS A 62 -11.19 -2.51 6.34
CA LYS A 62 -12.01 -1.83 5.32
C LYS A 62 -11.68 -2.40 3.93
N TYR A 63 -12.70 -2.53 3.07
CA TYR A 63 -12.56 -3.18 1.77
C TYR A 63 -12.83 -2.25 0.58
N VAL A 64 -12.09 -2.44 -0.52
CA VAL A 64 -12.19 -1.63 -1.75
C VAL A 64 -13.50 -1.82 -2.51
N ASP A 65 -14.16 -2.98 -2.33
CA ASP A 65 -15.44 -3.30 -2.96
C ASP A 65 -16.60 -3.38 -1.95
N GLY A 66 -16.41 -2.76 -0.78
CA GLY A 66 -17.38 -2.64 0.30
C GLY A 66 -17.47 -3.84 1.25
N ASP A 67 -18.19 -3.64 2.35
CA ASP A 67 -18.50 -4.64 3.38
C ASP A 67 -19.58 -5.63 2.90
N LYS A 68 -19.26 -6.32 1.81
CA LYS A 68 -19.99 -7.51 1.36
C LYS A 68 -19.78 -8.62 2.39
N GLN A 69 -20.74 -8.73 3.31
CA GLN A 69 -20.88 -9.91 4.14
C GLN A 69 -20.97 -11.14 3.23
N LEU A 70 -20.22 -12.19 3.55
CA LEU A 70 -20.41 -13.50 2.94
C LEU A 70 -21.79 -14.00 3.36
N ASN A 71 -22.66 -14.27 2.39
CA ASN A 71 -24.10 -14.47 2.57
C ASN A 71 -24.45 -15.25 3.83
N SER A 72 -25.32 -14.66 4.66
CA SER A 72 -25.68 -15.11 6.01
C SER A 72 -26.60 -16.33 6.05
N ASP A 73 -26.24 -17.38 5.31
CA ASP A 73 -26.93 -18.66 5.36
C ASP A 73 -26.53 -19.41 6.67
N SER A 74 -27.51 -19.80 7.47
CA SER A 74 -27.31 -20.03 8.92
C SER A 74 -26.42 -21.23 9.22
N GLY A 75 -26.56 -22.32 8.45
CA GLY A 75 -25.68 -23.50 8.56
C GLY A 75 -24.23 -23.20 8.14
N VAL A 76 -24.06 -22.37 7.11
CA VAL A 76 -22.74 -21.92 6.62
C VAL A 76 -22.06 -21.01 7.65
N HIS A 77 -22.84 -20.16 8.34
CA HIS A 77 -22.33 -19.30 9.40
C HIS A 77 -21.76 -20.13 10.58
N ASN A 78 -22.49 -21.14 11.06
CA ASN A 78 -22.02 -22.01 12.14
C ASN A 78 -20.77 -22.83 11.78
N TYR A 79 -20.63 -23.24 10.50
CA TYR A 79 -19.39 -23.87 10.01
C TYR A 79 -18.19 -22.90 10.08
N PHE A 80 -18.37 -21.66 9.61
CA PHE A 80 -17.32 -20.66 9.69
C PHE A 80 -16.98 -20.23 11.12
N GLN A 81 -17.93 -20.19 12.07
CA GLN A 81 -17.61 -19.92 13.49
C GLN A 81 -16.62 -20.94 14.08
N LYS A 82 -16.79 -22.23 13.79
CA LYS A 82 -15.86 -23.28 14.27
C LYS A 82 -14.45 -23.11 13.68
N LEU A 83 -14.35 -22.75 12.41
CA LEU A 83 -13.06 -22.49 11.76
C LEU A 83 -12.43 -21.14 12.18
N ASP A 84 -13.23 -20.11 12.43
CA ASP A 84 -12.78 -18.82 12.97
C ASP A 84 -12.15 -18.98 14.36
N ALA A 85 -12.67 -19.91 15.17
CA ALA A 85 -12.09 -20.30 16.46
C ALA A 85 -10.83 -21.17 16.27
N MET A 86 -10.91 -22.23 15.46
CA MET A 86 -9.80 -23.17 15.21
C MET A 86 -8.55 -22.47 14.65
N TYR A 87 -8.74 -21.49 13.75
CA TYR A 87 -7.67 -20.68 13.17
C TYR A 87 -7.55 -19.28 13.79
N ASN A 88 -8.10 -19.08 14.99
CA ASN A 88 -7.92 -17.88 15.82
C ASN A 88 -8.00 -16.53 15.08
N VAL A 89 -9.06 -16.35 14.28
CA VAL A 89 -9.28 -15.16 13.45
C VAL A 89 -9.33 -13.86 14.27
N LYS A 90 -9.65 -13.96 15.57
CA LYS A 90 -9.59 -12.83 16.52
C LYS A 90 -8.14 -12.39 16.79
N LYS A 91 -7.24 -13.30 17.20
CA LYS A 91 -5.80 -13.01 17.41
C LYS A 91 -5.16 -12.53 16.11
N PHE A 92 -5.45 -13.13 14.96
CA PHE A 92 -4.93 -12.65 13.67
C PHE A 92 -5.30 -11.18 13.43
N LYS A 93 -6.58 -10.81 13.55
CA LYS A 93 -7.02 -9.42 13.42
C LYS A 93 -6.28 -8.49 14.41
N GLN A 94 -6.12 -8.91 15.66
CA GLN A 94 -5.38 -8.13 16.67
C GLN A 94 -3.92 -7.92 16.27
N VAL A 95 -3.18 -8.97 15.88
CA VAL A 95 -1.78 -8.89 15.41
C VAL A 95 -1.63 -7.98 14.17
N MET A 96 -2.64 -7.95 13.31
CA MET A 96 -2.65 -7.12 12.09
C MET A 96 -3.10 -5.66 12.30
N ILE A 97 -3.68 -5.33 13.45
CA ILE A 97 -4.22 -3.99 13.79
C ILE A 97 -3.43 -3.30 14.91
N ASN A 98 -2.79 -4.07 15.78
CA ASN A 98 -1.97 -3.59 16.89
C ASN A 98 -0.50 -3.49 16.48
N ASP A 99 -0.23 -2.57 15.55
CA ASP A 99 1.10 -2.33 14.97
C ASP A 99 1.25 -0.82 14.66
N GLU A 100 2.36 -0.19 15.05
CA GLU A 100 2.54 1.25 14.85
C GLU A 100 2.62 1.65 13.37
N TYR A 101 3.03 0.73 12.49
CA TYR A 101 3.09 0.94 11.04
C TYR A 101 1.75 0.77 10.32
N ARG A 102 0.64 0.45 11.02
CA ARG A 102 -0.72 0.33 10.45
C ARG A 102 -1.24 1.58 9.72
N VAL A 103 -0.61 2.73 9.93
CA VAL A 103 -0.92 4.01 9.24
C VAL A 103 -0.06 4.27 8.01
N MET A 104 0.93 3.40 7.72
CA MET A 104 1.62 3.39 6.42
C MET A 104 0.68 2.79 5.36
N ILE A 105 0.76 3.31 4.14
CA ILE A 105 -0.07 2.85 3.03
C ILE A 105 0.13 1.35 2.76
N ASP A 106 -0.96 0.63 2.45
CA ASP A 106 -1.05 -0.80 2.15
C ASP A 106 -0.45 -1.76 3.22
N PHE A 107 -0.06 -1.27 4.41
CA PHE A 107 0.74 -2.01 5.36
C PHE A 107 0.13 -3.35 5.80
N THR A 108 -1.17 -3.41 6.06
CA THR A 108 -1.86 -4.65 6.48
C THR A 108 -1.75 -5.78 5.44
N LYS A 109 -1.71 -5.48 4.14
CA LYS A 109 -1.46 -6.52 3.11
C LYS A 109 0.00 -6.97 3.12
N ASN A 110 0.93 -6.07 3.40
CA ASN A 110 2.36 -6.34 3.34
C ASN A 110 2.89 -7.03 4.60
N LYS A 111 2.34 -6.71 5.78
CA LYS A 111 2.52 -7.51 7.00
C LYS A 111 1.98 -8.93 6.83
N PHE A 112 0.90 -9.14 6.07
CA PHE A 112 0.46 -10.50 5.72
C PHE A 112 1.47 -11.20 4.80
N ARG A 113 1.99 -10.52 3.77
CA ARG A 113 3.01 -11.08 2.87
C ARG A 113 4.30 -11.47 3.61
N SER A 114 4.71 -10.75 4.66
CA SER A 114 5.84 -11.16 5.51
C SER A 114 5.57 -12.39 6.38
N PHE A 115 4.31 -12.72 6.71
CA PHE A 115 3.96 -14.02 7.31
C PHE A 115 4.03 -15.18 6.31
N CYS A 116 4.00 -14.90 5.00
CA CYS A 116 4.16 -15.92 3.95
C CYS A 116 5.64 -16.26 3.66
N ILE A 117 6.59 -15.68 4.40
CA ILE A 117 8.02 -16.01 4.31
C ILE A 117 8.34 -17.01 5.44
N LEU A 118 8.70 -18.23 5.05
CA LEU A 118 8.78 -19.42 5.90
C LEU A 118 10.23 -19.91 6.06
N SER A 119 10.48 -20.77 7.06
CA SER A 119 11.78 -21.42 7.30
C SER A 119 12.07 -22.55 6.31
N GLU A 120 11.03 -23.26 5.87
CA GLU A 120 11.10 -24.55 5.18
C GLU A 120 9.83 -24.82 4.35
N TYR A 121 9.80 -25.95 3.64
CA TYR A 121 8.61 -26.44 2.94
C TYR A 121 7.66 -27.18 3.91
N PRO A 122 6.34 -27.22 3.65
CA PRO A 122 5.39 -27.96 4.50
C PRO A 122 5.57 -29.47 4.38
N SER A 123 5.17 -30.22 5.40
CA SER A 123 5.23 -31.68 5.41
C SER A 123 4.45 -32.27 4.23
N LYS A 124 5.00 -33.28 3.55
CA LYS A 124 4.38 -33.89 2.35
C LYS A 124 2.94 -34.40 2.58
N GLY A 125 2.60 -34.81 3.81
CA GLY A 125 1.25 -35.22 4.20
C GLY A 125 0.23 -34.07 4.40
N THR A 126 0.68 -32.82 4.41
CA THR A 126 -0.17 -31.63 4.63
C THR A 126 -0.80 -31.12 3.33
N LEU A 127 -0.12 -31.29 2.19
CA LEU A 127 -0.49 -30.73 0.88
C LEU A 127 -1.09 -31.75 -0.09
N SER A 128 -0.98 -33.04 0.21
CA SER A 128 -1.38 -34.16 -0.66
C SER A 128 -2.85 -34.10 -1.13
N SER A 129 -3.73 -33.46 -0.36
CA SER A 129 -5.16 -33.29 -0.65
C SER A 129 -5.50 -32.26 -1.72
N GLN A 130 -4.51 -31.58 -2.30
CA GLN A 130 -4.65 -30.70 -3.47
C GLN A 130 -4.00 -31.25 -4.75
N GLY A 131 -3.44 -32.47 -4.71
CA GLY A 131 -2.73 -33.06 -5.86
C GLY A 131 -1.37 -32.43 -6.15
N ILE A 132 -0.88 -31.52 -5.29
CA ILE A 132 0.42 -30.86 -5.41
C ILE A 132 1.52 -31.83 -4.95
N GLY A 133 1.86 -32.77 -5.82
CA GLY A 133 3.17 -33.42 -5.77
C GLY A 133 4.29 -32.43 -6.10
N ASN A 134 5.53 -32.81 -5.81
CA ASN A 134 6.76 -32.09 -6.21
C ASN A 134 7.08 -30.77 -5.47
N GLY A 135 6.57 -30.57 -4.25
CA GLY A 135 7.12 -29.57 -3.33
C GLY A 135 6.76 -28.11 -3.62
N GLU A 136 5.75 -27.86 -4.46
CA GLU A 136 5.22 -26.51 -4.68
C GLU A 136 4.29 -26.08 -3.53
N PHE A 137 4.20 -24.77 -3.27
CA PHE A 137 3.29 -24.21 -2.27
C PHE A 137 1.84 -24.10 -2.79
N PRO A 138 0.83 -24.26 -1.91
CA PRO A 138 -0.58 -24.10 -2.29
C PRO A 138 -0.92 -22.65 -2.65
N ASN A 139 -1.57 -22.48 -3.80
CA ASN A 139 -1.94 -21.17 -4.35
C ASN A 139 -3.06 -20.47 -3.56
N PHE A 140 -2.90 -19.16 -3.35
CA PHE A 140 -3.88 -18.34 -2.63
C PHE A 140 -5.17 -18.12 -3.46
N LYS A 141 -6.32 -18.54 -2.92
CA LYS A 141 -7.65 -18.36 -3.52
C LYS A 141 -8.46 -17.27 -2.82
N ASP A 142 -9.22 -16.48 -3.57
CA ASP A 142 -10.14 -15.48 -3.02
C ASP A 142 -11.45 -16.08 -2.47
N TYR A 143 -12.31 -15.21 -1.95
CA TYR A 143 -13.61 -15.61 -1.38
C TYR A 143 -14.60 -16.22 -2.40
N LYS A 144 -14.24 -16.28 -3.69
CA LYS A 144 -14.96 -16.98 -4.76
C LYS A 144 -14.14 -18.14 -5.38
N ASP A 145 -13.13 -18.63 -4.67
CA ASP A 145 -12.24 -19.72 -5.08
C ASP A 145 -11.40 -19.46 -6.35
N ARG A 146 -11.15 -18.18 -6.67
CA ARG A 146 -10.32 -17.77 -7.80
C ARG A 146 -8.89 -17.47 -7.36
N ASP A 147 -7.91 -17.84 -8.17
CA ASP A 147 -6.49 -17.56 -7.93
C ASP A 147 -6.20 -16.07 -7.79
N VAL A 148 -5.31 -15.74 -6.84
CA VAL A 148 -4.92 -14.36 -6.54
C VAL A 148 -3.44 -14.17 -6.78
N LYS A 149 -3.11 -13.33 -7.76
CA LYS A 149 -1.74 -12.87 -8.00
C LYS A 149 -1.22 -12.05 -6.82
N HIS A 150 0.10 -12.06 -6.63
CA HIS A 150 0.81 -11.25 -5.64
C HIS A 150 0.52 -11.58 -4.16
N PHE A 151 0.13 -12.83 -3.93
CA PHE A 151 0.23 -13.51 -2.64
C PHE A 151 0.72 -14.93 -2.94
N ARG A 152 1.88 -15.28 -2.39
CA ARG A 152 2.52 -16.60 -2.49
C ARG A 152 3.36 -16.82 -1.25
N PHE A 153 3.69 -18.07 -0.98
CA PHE A 153 4.70 -18.42 0.01
C PHE A 153 6.10 -18.37 -0.61
N SER A 154 7.11 -18.15 0.23
CA SER A 154 8.54 -18.18 -0.12
C SER A 154 9.35 -18.63 1.09
N ILE A 155 10.57 -19.11 0.88
CA ILE A 155 11.42 -19.65 1.96
C ILE A 155 12.67 -18.80 2.12
N ILE A 156 13.03 -18.53 3.38
CA ILE A 156 14.38 -18.13 3.80
C ILE A 156 14.86 -19.24 4.75
N PRO A 157 15.79 -20.12 4.32
CA PRO A 157 16.32 -21.19 5.17
C PRO A 157 17.04 -20.64 6.41
N LEU A 158 17.04 -21.43 7.49
CA LEU A 158 17.78 -21.13 8.72
C LEU A 158 19.24 -21.62 8.68
N GLN A 159 19.56 -22.51 7.75
CA GLN A 159 20.87 -23.14 7.55
C GLN A 159 21.16 -23.16 6.04
N ASP A 160 22.44 -23.21 5.68
CA ASP A 160 22.92 -23.26 4.28
C ASP A 160 22.30 -22.19 3.37
N THR A 161 22.21 -20.97 3.88
CA THR A 161 21.76 -19.78 3.14
C THR A 161 22.88 -18.75 3.04
N SER A 162 22.77 -17.78 2.12
CA SER A 162 23.75 -16.68 1.98
C SER A 162 23.07 -15.32 2.10
N ILE A 163 23.85 -14.27 2.39
CA ILE A 163 23.36 -12.90 2.49
C ILE A 163 22.73 -12.47 1.14
N ALA A 164 23.37 -12.82 0.02
CA ALA A 164 22.82 -12.61 -1.32
C ALA A 164 21.48 -13.33 -1.53
N PHE A 165 21.34 -14.59 -1.07
CA PHE A 165 20.08 -15.33 -1.16
C PHE A 165 18.97 -14.62 -0.38
N ILE A 166 19.20 -14.30 0.90
CA ILE A 166 18.23 -13.60 1.75
C ILE A 166 17.81 -12.27 1.10
N ALA A 167 18.78 -11.47 0.66
CA ALA A 167 18.54 -10.16 0.06
C ALA A 167 17.74 -10.25 -1.25
N ASN A 168 18.06 -11.22 -2.11
CA ASN A 168 17.35 -11.47 -3.36
C ASN A 168 15.93 -12.03 -3.12
N THR A 169 15.73 -12.90 -2.12
CA THR A 169 14.41 -13.39 -1.74
C THR A 169 13.51 -12.25 -1.26
N LEU A 170 14.04 -11.33 -0.46
CA LEU A 170 13.30 -10.15 0.01
C LEU A 170 13.02 -9.16 -1.13
N SER A 171 13.98 -8.86 -2.00
CA SER A 171 13.82 -7.91 -3.11
C SER A 171 12.92 -8.43 -4.24
N THR A 172 12.85 -9.75 -4.46
CA THR A 172 11.93 -10.41 -5.40
C THR A 172 10.57 -10.80 -4.79
N SER A 173 10.40 -10.70 -3.47
CA SER A 173 9.12 -10.97 -2.82
C SER A 173 8.01 -9.99 -3.27
N ASP A 174 6.75 -10.41 -3.14
CA ASP A 174 5.59 -9.54 -3.41
C ASP A 174 5.36 -8.48 -2.32
N ILE A 175 6.27 -8.33 -1.35
CA ILE A 175 6.22 -7.22 -0.38
C ILE A 175 6.26 -5.90 -1.15
N TYR A 176 5.21 -5.11 -0.94
CA TYR A 176 4.92 -3.83 -1.56
C TYR A 176 4.89 -3.82 -3.09
N VAL A 177 4.49 -4.95 -3.69
CA VAL A 177 4.28 -5.13 -5.13
C VAL A 177 3.38 -4.06 -5.78
N GLU A 178 2.40 -3.49 -5.06
CA GLU A 178 1.59 -2.36 -5.54
C GLU A 178 2.40 -1.07 -5.81
N HIS A 179 3.68 -1.03 -5.42
CA HIS A 179 4.58 0.11 -5.53
C HIS A 179 5.95 -0.27 -6.12
N HIS A 180 6.12 -1.48 -6.71
CA HIS A 180 7.34 -1.88 -7.42
C HIS A 180 7.63 -1.05 -8.68
N ASN A 181 6.70 -0.19 -9.11
CA ASN A 181 6.91 0.84 -10.13
C ASN A 181 7.48 2.16 -9.59
N LYS A 182 7.63 2.29 -8.26
CA LYS A 182 8.22 3.46 -7.55
C LYS A 182 9.51 3.10 -6.83
N ILE A 183 9.72 1.82 -6.51
CA ILE A 183 10.96 1.28 -5.98
C ILE A 183 11.48 0.22 -6.95
N ASP A 184 12.60 0.53 -7.60
CA ASP A 184 13.29 -0.41 -8.47
C ASP A 184 13.88 -1.60 -7.69
N PHE A 185 14.37 -2.60 -8.41
CA PHE A 185 14.96 -3.79 -7.80
C PHE A 185 16.17 -3.43 -6.91
N ASN A 186 17.01 -2.49 -7.37
CA ASN A 186 18.24 -2.11 -6.69
C ASN A 186 17.97 -1.48 -5.32
N CYS A 187 17.03 -0.54 -5.22
CA CYS A 187 16.64 0.07 -3.96
C CYS A 187 16.01 -0.96 -3.00
N ARG A 188 15.19 -1.91 -3.50
CA ARG A 188 14.70 -3.02 -2.68
C ARG A 188 15.81 -3.96 -2.20
N TYR A 189 16.79 -4.26 -3.05
CA TYR A 189 17.94 -5.10 -2.68
C TYR A 189 18.80 -4.43 -1.61
N GLN A 190 19.13 -3.14 -1.76
CA GLN A 190 19.84 -2.38 -0.73
C GLN A 190 19.08 -2.35 0.59
N TYR A 191 17.75 -2.13 0.58
CA TYR A 191 16.94 -2.19 1.80
C TYR A 191 16.90 -3.57 2.45
N ALA A 192 17.10 -4.65 1.68
CA ALA A 192 17.26 -5.98 2.24
C ALA A 192 18.65 -6.18 2.87
N MET A 193 19.73 -5.80 2.16
CA MET A 193 21.11 -5.81 2.71
C MET A 193 21.22 -4.99 4.00
N ASP A 194 20.68 -3.76 4.00
CA ASP A 194 20.59 -2.89 5.18
C ASP A 194 19.89 -3.57 6.37
N SER A 195 18.86 -4.39 6.10
CA SER A 195 18.07 -5.09 7.11
C SER A 195 18.75 -6.37 7.63
N ILE A 196 19.63 -6.98 6.82
CA ILE A 196 20.47 -8.12 7.23
C ILE A 196 21.61 -7.61 8.11
N ASN A 197 22.37 -6.62 7.63
CA ASN A 197 23.51 -6.03 8.33
C ASN A 197 23.11 -5.51 9.72
N LYS A 198 21.92 -4.91 9.84
CA LYS A 198 21.35 -4.39 11.11
C LYS A 198 20.95 -5.46 12.14
N VAL A 199 20.83 -6.72 11.73
CA VAL A 199 20.41 -7.83 12.61
C VAL A 199 21.58 -8.74 12.95
N LEU A 200 22.44 -9.05 11.96
CA LEU A 200 23.60 -9.92 12.15
C LEU A 200 24.87 -9.16 12.58
N ASP A 201 24.74 -7.86 12.89
CA ASP A 201 25.80 -6.91 13.27
C ASP A 201 27.05 -6.95 12.38
N MET A 202 26.83 -7.15 11.07
CA MET A 202 27.90 -7.35 10.09
C MET A 202 28.51 -6.00 9.70
N GLU A 203 29.62 -5.63 10.35
CA GLU A 203 30.47 -4.47 10.00
C GLU A 203 31.20 -4.66 8.64
N ARG A 204 30.43 -4.66 7.55
CA ARG A 204 30.85 -4.40 6.17
C ARG A 204 32.02 -5.25 5.62
N SER A 205 32.20 -6.48 6.11
CA SER A 205 33.03 -7.48 5.42
C SER A 205 32.37 -7.93 4.11
N MET A 206 32.59 -7.16 3.03
CA MET A 206 31.97 -7.40 1.72
C MET A 206 32.42 -8.70 1.03
N SER A 207 33.43 -9.40 1.56
CA SER A 207 33.88 -10.69 1.04
C SER A 207 32.86 -11.81 1.27
N ASP A 208 32.01 -11.69 2.29
CA ASP A 208 31.33 -12.85 2.88
C ASP A 208 29.86 -12.95 2.43
N ILE A 209 29.46 -12.19 1.40
CA ILE A 209 28.07 -12.04 0.92
C ILE A 209 27.50 -13.36 0.35
N ASP A 210 28.36 -14.16 -0.29
CA ASP A 210 28.00 -15.47 -0.85
C ASP A 210 28.38 -16.64 0.07
N SER A 211 28.97 -16.38 1.24
CA SER A 211 29.31 -17.41 2.24
C SER A 211 28.05 -18.05 2.82
N SER A 212 28.14 -19.35 3.15
CA SER A 212 27.09 -20.04 3.90
C SER A 212 27.04 -19.51 5.33
N ILE A 213 25.84 -19.09 5.75
CA ILE A 213 25.51 -18.67 7.10
C ILE A 213 24.33 -19.48 7.64
N SER A 214 24.21 -19.52 8.97
CA SER A 214 23.00 -19.96 9.66
C SER A 214 22.41 -18.79 10.44
N ILE A 215 21.08 -18.73 10.52
CA ILE A 215 20.33 -17.69 11.23
C ILE A 215 19.24 -18.33 12.09
N THR A 216 18.94 -17.74 13.23
CA THR A 216 17.82 -18.12 14.09
C THR A 216 16.48 -17.63 13.52
N ASP A 217 15.38 -18.20 14.00
CA ASP A 217 14.04 -17.69 13.68
C ASP A 217 13.82 -16.25 14.15
N ALA A 218 14.44 -15.85 15.27
CA ALA A 218 14.41 -14.48 15.78
C ALA A 218 15.11 -13.49 14.83
N GLU A 219 16.28 -13.85 14.30
CA GLU A 219 17.01 -13.05 13.31
C GLU A 219 16.24 -13.00 11.99
N LYS A 220 15.80 -14.16 11.46
CA LYS A 220 14.97 -14.23 10.24
C LYS A 220 13.74 -13.32 10.34
N ALA A 221 13.00 -13.39 11.45
CA ALA A 221 11.84 -12.54 11.69
C ALA A 221 12.21 -11.05 11.80
N SER A 222 13.33 -10.72 12.44
CA SER A 222 13.83 -9.35 12.57
C SER A 222 14.24 -8.76 11.23
N ILE A 223 14.97 -9.50 10.40
CA ILE A 223 15.38 -9.09 9.04
C ILE A 223 14.15 -8.79 8.19
N ILE A 224 13.17 -9.72 8.16
CA ILE A 224 11.91 -9.54 7.43
C ILE A 224 11.14 -8.31 7.95
N GLN A 225 11.08 -8.11 9.26
CA GLN A 225 10.38 -6.97 9.87
C GLN A 225 11.08 -5.64 9.55
N TYR A 226 12.41 -5.56 9.65
CA TYR A 226 13.16 -4.36 9.28
C TYR A 226 13.00 -4.03 7.80
N TYR A 227 13.06 -5.02 6.91
CA TYR A 227 12.83 -4.83 5.48
C TYR A 227 11.42 -4.28 5.20
N LEU A 228 10.39 -4.91 5.78
CA LEU A 228 9.00 -4.44 5.68
C LEU A 228 8.85 -2.99 6.17
N LYS A 229 9.45 -2.65 7.32
CA LYS A 229 9.40 -1.30 7.93
C LYS A 229 10.15 -0.25 7.08
N ARG A 230 11.32 -0.59 6.53
CA ARG A 230 12.15 0.28 5.65
C ARG A 230 11.43 0.58 4.33
N VAL A 231 10.87 -0.44 3.69
CA VAL A 231 10.07 -0.30 2.46
C VAL A 231 8.78 0.49 2.72
N ALA A 232 8.03 0.18 3.78
CA ALA A 232 6.81 0.92 4.15
C ALA A 232 7.07 2.42 4.36
N PHE A 233 8.16 2.74 5.08
CA PHE A 233 8.57 4.12 5.34
C PHE A 233 8.90 4.87 4.05
N PHE A 234 9.74 4.29 3.16
CA PHE A 234 10.09 4.94 1.89
C PHE A 234 8.87 5.19 1.00
N ILE A 235 7.91 4.26 0.93
CA ILE A 235 6.70 4.43 0.11
C ILE A 235 5.83 5.56 0.64
N GLN A 236 5.67 5.64 1.96
CA GLN A 236 4.91 6.73 2.57
C GLN A 236 5.60 8.08 2.37
N LEU A 237 6.92 8.14 2.53
CA LEU A 237 7.76 9.32 2.27
C LEU A 237 7.67 9.79 0.82
N ASN A 238 7.96 8.89 -0.14
CA ASN A 238 7.87 9.15 -1.57
C ASN A 238 6.48 9.63 -1.98
N ARG A 239 5.42 9.01 -1.44
CA ARG A 239 4.02 9.43 -1.66
C ARG A 239 3.76 10.86 -1.18
N ILE A 240 4.14 11.21 0.05
CA ILE A 240 3.92 12.56 0.59
C ILE A 240 4.71 13.60 -0.20
N TYR A 241 5.98 13.31 -0.50
CA TYR A 241 6.86 14.17 -1.29
C TYR A 241 6.32 14.43 -2.71
N VAL A 242 5.83 13.40 -3.40
CA VAL A 242 5.23 13.53 -4.74
C VAL A 242 3.94 14.35 -4.72
N GLU A 243 3.06 14.19 -3.72
CA GLU A 243 1.87 15.05 -3.59
C GLU A 243 2.25 16.51 -3.25
N TYR A 244 3.25 16.73 -2.38
CA TYR A 244 3.77 18.08 -2.12
C TYR A 244 4.28 18.75 -3.40
N LEU A 245 5.09 18.05 -4.19
CA LEU A 245 5.60 18.58 -5.46
C LEU A 245 4.46 18.96 -6.43
N LYS A 246 3.39 18.16 -6.52
CA LYS A 246 2.22 18.52 -7.35
C LYS A 246 1.55 19.81 -6.90
N HIS A 247 1.39 20.00 -5.58
CA HIS A 247 0.73 21.20 -5.04
C HIS A 247 1.60 22.46 -5.12
N HIS A 248 2.93 22.32 -5.11
CA HIS A 248 3.87 23.45 -5.13
C HIS A 248 4.48 23.76 -6.52
N ALA A 249 4.31 22.88 -7.52
CA ALA A 249 4.82 23.10 -8.88
C ALA A 249 4.11 24.22 -9.68
N THR A 250 2.95 24.71 -9.24
CA THR A 250 2.09 25.61 -10.05
C THR A 250 1.63 26.88 -9.32
N LYS A 251 2.60 27.72 -8.94
CA LYS A 251 2.41 29.19 -8.84
C LYS A 251 3.38 29.96 -9.75
N GLY A 252 3.73 29.38 -10.90
CA GLY A 252 4.42 30.10 -11.97
C GLY A 252 3.55 31.24 -12.52
N SER A 253 4.08 32.46 -12.46
CA SER A 253 3.35 33.72 -12.71
C SER A 253 2.51 33.75 -14.00
N PRO A 254 1.27 34.27 -13.98
CA PRO A 254 0.46 34.50 -15.18
C PRO A 254 0.91 35.76 -15.96
N THR A 255 2.21 36.00 -16.13
CA THR A 255 2.75 37.14 -16.89
C THR A 255 2.83 36.83 -18.40
N LYS A 256 1.71 36.40 -18.99
CA LYS A 256 1.50 36.56 -20.43
C LYS A 256 0.87 37.92 -20.68
N VAL A 257 1.72 38.95 -20.75
CA VAL A 257 1.32 40.24 -21.32
C VAL A 257 0.95 39.99 -22.78
N SER A 258 -0.34 40.05 -23.08
CA SER A 258 -0.84 39.99 -24.45
C SER A 258 -0.46 41.29 -25.17
N ALA A 259 0.54 41.22 -26.04
CA ALA A 259 0.82 42.31 -26.98
C ALA A 259 -0.43 42.59 -27.84
N PRO A 260 -0.80 43.86 -28.09
CA PRO A 260 -2.01 44.19 -28.84
C PRO A 260 -1.86 43.78 -30.31
N ILE A 261 -2.80 42.98 -30.80
CA ILE A 261 -2.88 42.61 -32.22
C ILE A 261 -3.65 43.70 -32.95
N SER A 262 -2.94 44.52 -33.74
CA SER A 262 -3.57 45.46 -34.68
C SER A 262 -4.17 44.72 -35.88
N PRO A 263 -5.33 45.14 -36.41
CA PRO A 263 -6.05 44.40 -37.44
C PRO A 263 -5.60 44.76 -38.87
N SER A 264 -5.44 43.75 -39.73
CA SER A 264 -5.46 43.90 -41.18
C SER A 264 -6.41 42.89 -41.82
N LYS A 265 -7.34 43.39 -42.64
CA LYS A 265 -8.21 42.59 -43.51
C LYS A 265 -7.77 42.81 -44.95
N SER A 266 -7.63 41.76 -45.76
CA SER A 266 -8.10 41.80 -47.17
C SER A 266 -7.90 40.48 -47.95
N VAL A 267 -9.03 39.85 -48.32
CA VAL A 267 -9.38 39.42 -49.70
C VAL A 267 -8.52 38.34 -50.40
N SER A 268 -9.11 37.72 -51.43
CA SER A 268 -8.73 36.46 -52.07
C SER A 268 -8.50 36.55 -53.59
N SER A 269 -7.54 35.79 -54.10
CA SER A 269 -7.54 35.13 -55.43
C SER A 269 -6.55 33.95 -55.35
N LEU A 270 -6.70 32.78 -55.97
CA LEU A 270 -7.35 32.32 -57.21
C LEU A 270 -6.54 32.58 -58.49
N SER A 271 -5.67 31.62 -58.82
CA SER A 271 -5.12 31.38 -60.17
C SER A 271 -4.77 29.88 -60.30
N GLN A 272 -4.95 29.30 -61.50
CA GLN A 272 -4.77 27.87 -61.78
C GLN A 272 -3.59 27.62 -62.75
N SER A 273 -3.28 26.32 -62.96
CA SER A 273 -2.64 25.73 -64.16
C SER A 273 -1.09 25.78 -64.24
N TYR A 274 -0.36 24.88 -64.93
CA TYR A 274 -0.69 23.78 -65.88
C TYR A 274 0.24 22.53 -65.69
N GLY A 275 -0.10 21.39 -66.34
CA GLY A 275 0.75 20.18 -66.49
C GLY A 275 0.33 19.00 -65.56
N SER A 276 -0.20 17.83 -65.99
CA SER A 276 0.06 16.91 -67.13
C SER A 276 1.35 16.08 -66.93
N SER A 277 1.39 14.73 -67.05
CA SER A 277 0.39 13.72 -67.49
C SER A 277 0.77 12.28 -67.06
N ASN A 278 -0.10 11.29 -67.37
CA ASN A 278 0.08 9.81 -67.31
C ASN A 278 -0.10 9.14 -65.91
N SER A 279 -1.18 8.40 -65.61
CA SER A 279 -1.58 7.01 -66.02
C SER A 279 -0.99 5.90 -65.11
N LYS A 280 -1.67 4.83 -64.68
CA LYS A 280 -2.91 4.16 -65.15
C LYS A 280 -3.80 3.62 -64.00
N LEU A 281 -5.07 3.38 -64.34
CA LEU A 281 -6.04 2.33 -63.92
C LEU A 281 -5.55 1.22 -62.95
N THR A 282 -6.37 0.63 -62.05
CA THR A 282 -7.75 0.14 -62.28
C THR A 282 -8.75 0.23 -61.09
N ASN A 283 -9.95 0.73 -61.40
CA ASN A 283 -11.32 0.29 -61.07
C ASN A 283 -11.63 -0.65 -59.87
N SER A 284 -12.62 -0.23 -59.06
CA SER A 284 -13.86 -1.01 -58.81
C SER A 284 -15.02 -0.08 -58.41
N MET A 285 -16.18 -0.16 -59.07
CA MET A 285 -17.36 0.69 -58.78
C MET A 285 -18.65 0.22 -59.50
N SER A 286 -19.64 -0.27 -58.74
CA SER A 286 -21.08 -0.26 -59.05
C SER A 286 -21.88 -0.68 -57.78
N ASN A 287 -23.00 -0.08 -57.34
CA ASN A 287 -24.22 0.46 -57.96
C ASN A 287 -25.13 -0.63 -58.56
N LEU A 288 -26.47 -0.70 -58.35
CA LEU A 288 -27.51 0.14 -57.70
C LEU A 288 -28.65 -0.83 -57.24
N SER A 289 -29.70 -0.53 -56.44
CA SER A 289 -30.34 0.70 -55.88
C SER A 289 -30.93 0.36 -54.47
N LEU A 290 -32.07 0.80 -53.88
CA LEU A 290 -33.27 1.60 -54.24
C LEU A 290 -33.90 2.21 -52.94
N ALA A 291 -35.21 2.51 -52.90
CA ALA A 291 -35.99 3.17 -51.83
C ALA A 291 -37.47 2.67 -51.84
N PRO A 292 -38.48 3.22 -51.11
CA PRO A 292 -38.53 4.33 -50.13
C PRO A 292 -39.42 4.06 -48.86
N SER A 293 -39.89 5.13 -48.19
CA SER A 293 -40.92 5.17 -47.12
C SER A 293 -41.61 6.57 -47.11
N PRO A 294 -42.60 6.93 -46.25
CA PRO A 294 -43.62 6.18 -45.47
C PRO A 294 -45.07 6.65 -45.84
N PRO A 295 -46.11 6.39 -45.01
CA PRO A 295 -46.93 7.54 -44.53
C PRO A 295 -47.47 7.42 -43.07
N LYS A 296 -48.23 8.44 -42.63
CA LYS A 296 -48.79 8.63 -41.26
C LYS A 296 -50.30 8.32 -41.21
N LEU A 297 -50.86 8.07 -40.00
CA LEU A 297 -51.95 8.87 -39.38
C LEU A 297 -52.36 8.34 -37.97
N SER A 298 -53.25 9.07 -37.28
CA SER A 298 -53.68 8.91 -35.85
C SER A 298 -55.23 8.98 -35.76
N PRO A 299 -55.94 9.30 -34.63
CA PRO A 299 -55.66 9.25 -33.18
C PRO A 299 -56.81 8.57 -32.35
N ARG A 300 -56.75 8.56 -30.99
CA ARG A 300 -57.97 8.51 -30.13
C ARG A 300 -57.81 9.26 -28.80
N LYS A 301 -58.93 9.68 -28.19
CA LYS A 301 -59.04 10.63 -27.06
C LYS A 301 -59.62 10.00 -25.78
N SER A 302 -59.15 10.45 -24.62
CA SER A 302 -59.94 10.93 -23.45
C SER A 302 -58.96 11.63 -22.48
N MET A 303 -59.14 12.88 -22.03
CA MET A 303 -60.26 13.58 -21.38
C MET A 303 -60.37 13.32 -19.87
N ALA A 304 -59.75 14.20 -19.08
CA ALA A 304 -60.08 14.50 -17.68
C ALA A 304 -59.46 15.87 -17.29
N ASP A 305 -60.22 16.95 -17.40
CA ASP A 305 -59.80 18.30 -16.98
C ASP A 305 -59.97 18.50 -15.47
N LEU A 306 -58.97 19.11 -14.81
CA LEU A 306 -59.18 19.90 -13.59
C LEU A 306 -58.30 21.16 -13.61
N ASN A 307 -58.76 22.17 -14.35
CA ASN A 307 -58.25 23.53 -14.27
C ASN A 307 -58.72 24.22 -12.98
N LYS A 308 -57.81 24.79 -12.17
CA LYS A 308 -58.11 26.00 -11.39
C LYS A 308 -56.88 26.81 -10.97
N SER A 309 -57.07 28.13 -11.00
CA SER A 309 -56.26 29.19 -10.35
C SER A 309 -54.76 29.31 -10.67
N ARG A 310 -54.48 30.28 -11.57
CA ARG A 310 -53.48 31.36 -11.43
C ARG A 310 -53.13 31.67 -9.94
N SER A 311 -51.95 32.16 -9.57
CA SER A 311 -51.28 33.36 -10.12
C SER A 311 -49.76 33.41 -9.73
N PRO A 312 -48.99 34.53 -9.84
CA PRO A 312 -47.60 34.48 -10.30
C PRO A 312 -46.49 34.43 -9.22
N SER A 313 -45.25 34.29 -9.70
CA SER A 313 -43.99 34.41 -8.97
C SER A 313 -43.86 35.68 -8.11
N PRO A 314 -43.03 35.63 -7.06
CA PRO A 314 -41.82 36.44 -7.15
C PRO A 314 -40.51 35.67 -6.87
N THR A 315 -39.43 36.19 -7.42
CA THR A 315 -38.05 35.71 -7.29
C THR A 315 -37.57 35.76 -5.83
N ARG A 316 -37.03 34.64 -5.32
CA ARG A 316 -36.21 34.65 -4.10
C ARG A 316 -34.97 33.78 -4.28
N THR A 317 -33.83 34.41 -4.53
CA THR A 317 -32.53 33.75 -4.65
C THR A 317 -32.13 33.11 -3.32
N LEU A 318 -31.96 31.79 -3.33
CA LEU A 318 -31.44 31.07 -2.17
C LEU A 318 -29.95 31.37 -2.00
N LYS A 319 -29.60 32.02 -0.89
CA LYS A 319 -28.22 32.36 -0.55
C LYS A 319 -27.38 31.09 -0.35
N SER A 320 -26.14 31.11 -0.82
CA SER A 320 -25.18 30.04 -0.60
C SER A 320 -24.91 29.82 0.89
N LYS A 321 -24.73 28.56 1.29
CA LYS A 321 -24.36 28.21 2.67
C LYS A 321 -22.93 28.70 2.97
N PRO A 322 -22.62 29.16 4.19
CA PRO A 322 -21.25 29.51 4.56
C PRO A 322 -20.35 28.26 4.48
N SER A 323 -19.12 28.44 4.00
CA SER A 323 -18.11 27.37 3.99
C SER A 323 -17.77 26.96 5.41
N VAL A 324 -17.74 25.65 5.67
CA VAL A 324 -17.06 25.11 6.86
C VAL A 324 -15.59 25.54 6.82
N ALA A 325 -15.01 25.79 8.00
CA ALA A 325 -13.72 26.43 8.14
C ALA A 325 -12.58 25.67 7.44
N ARG A 326 -11.74 26.40 6.72
CA ARG A 326 -10.36 25.96 6.44
C ARG A 326 -9.63 25.91 7.78
N MET A 327 -9.33 24.72 8.28
CA MET A 327 -8.37 24.58 9.39
C MET A 327 -7.01 25.10 8.93
N ARG A 328 -6.34 25.83 9.81
CA ARG A 328 -5.19 26.67 9.47
C ARG A 328 -3.94 25.80 9.29
N MET A 329 -3.42 25.75 8.06
CA MET A 329 -2.06 25.25 7.78
C MET A 329 -1.05 26.41 7.75
N ASP A 330 -1.52 27.64 7.49
CA ASP A 330 -0.67 28.82 7.26
C ASP A 330 -0.01 29.37 8.54
N GLU A 331 -0.52 29.02 9.73
CA GLU A 331 0.06 29.42 11.02
C GLU A 331 1.34 28.64 11.40
N LEU A 332 1.66 27.55 10.69
CA LEU A 332 2.90 26.78 10.92
C LEU A 332 4.13 27.37 10.21
N PHE A 333 3.96 28.36 9.33
CA PHE A 333 5.03 28.82 8.42
C PHE A 333 5.34 30.33 8.48
N ASN A 334 4.62 31.11 9.29
CA ASN A 334 4.80 32.56 9.39
C ASN A 334 5.03 33.02 10.84
N ASN A 335 6.21 32.70 11.38
CA ASN A 335 6.74 33.34 12.60
C ASN A 335 8.20 33.79 12.35
N PRO A 336 8.46 35.07 12.04
CA PRO A 336 9.82 35.59 11.98
C PRO A 336 10.38 35.70 13.40
N ILE A 337 11.30 34.79 13.76
CA ILE A 337 11.93 34.81 15.09
C ILE A 337 12.83 36.05 15.19
N SER A 338 12.48 36.94 16.11
CA SER A 338 13.30 38.12 16.43
C SER A 338 14.62 37.69 17.07
N THR A 339 15.74 38.24 16.59
CA THR A 339 17.09 37.80 16.95
C THR A 339 17.63 38.56 18.16
N THR A 340 17.86 37.85 19.27
CA THR A 340 18.71 38.30 20.38
C THR A 340 19.81 37.26 20.66
N PRO A 341 21.10 37.61 20.64
CA PRO A 341 22.19 36.63 20.62
C PRO A 341 22.57 36.14 22.02
N THR A 342 22.53 34.82 22.25
CA THR A 342 23.06 34.21 23.49
C THR A 342 24.18 33.21 23.19
N LYS A 343 25.37 33.59 23.64
CA LYS A 343 26.68 32.90 23.67
C LYS A 343 26.65 31.37 23.61
N ALA A 344 27.42 30.80 22.68
CA ALA A 344 27.76 29.38 22.68
C ALA A 344 28.85 29.04 23.73
N PRO A 345 28.75 27.89 24.43
CA PRO A 345 29.87 27.27 25.15
C PRO A 345 30.68 26.33 24.22
N LYS A 346 31.90 25.98 24.66
CA LYS A 346 32.89 25.23 23.85
C LYS A 346 32.75 23.71 23.97
N LEU A 347 33.26 22.98 22.97
CA LEU A 347 33.65 21.58 23.15
C LEU A 347 34.79 21.45 24.17
N THR A 348 34.70 20.46 25.05
CA THR A 348 35.84 19.91 25.81
C THR A 348 35.67 18.40 25.96
N ASN A 349 36.59 17.62 25.42
CA ASN A 349 36.59 16.17 25.58
C ASN A 349 36.96 15.78 27.02
N LYS A 350 36.20 14.88 27.62
CA LYS A 350 36.66 13.96 28.67
C LYS A 350 35.99 12.60 28.45
N ALA A 351 36.71 11.53 28.81
CA ALA A 351 36.27 10.15 28.67
C ALA A 351 36.21 9.46 30.05
N ILE A 352 35.85 8.17 30.03
CA ILE A 352 35.94 7.15 31.09
C ILE A 352 34.64 6.88 31.90
N ASP A 353 34.29 5.59 31.89
CA ASP A 353 33.47 4.75 32.78
C ASP A 353 31.97 4.96 33.05
N SER A 354 31.18 4.18 32.28
CA SER A 354 30.26 3.12 32.74
C SER A 354 29.20 3.41 33.83
N SER A 355 27.93 3.21 33.45
CA SER A 355 26.93 2.49 34.25
C SER A 355 25.76 2.00 33.39
N LYS A 356 25.01 0.99 33.87
CA LYS A 356 23.94 0.29 33.12
C LYS A 356 22.62 1.07 33.13
N SER A 357 21.89 1.06 32.02
CA SER A 357 20.42 1.18 32.01
C SER A 357 19.83 0.70 30.67
N ASP A 358 19.11 -0.42 30.67
CA ASP A 358 18.44 -0.95 29.48
C ASP A 358 17.14 -0.19 29.17
N THR A 359 17.12 0.58 28.08
CA THR A 359 15.88 1.04 27.43
C THR A 359 16.02 0.97 25.91
N SER A 360 15.33 0.03 25.28
CA SER A 360 15.43 -0.27 23.84
C SER A 360 14.79 0.80 22.94
N SER A 361 15.44 1.95 22.79
CA SER A 361 15.00 3.02 21.88
C SER A 361 15.20 2.62 20.41
N THR A 362 14.14 2.12 19.76
CA THR A 362 14.12 1.81 18.31
C THR A 362 14.04 3.08 17.46
N THR A 363 15.10 3.87 17.54
CA THR A 363 15.28 5.14 16.82
C THR A 363 15.93 4.87 15.47
N PHE A 364 15.15 5.00 14.39
CA PHE A 364 15.66 4.81 13.03
C PHE A 364 16.53 6.00 12.58
N ASN A 365 17.79 6.00 13.03
CA ASN A 365 18.88 6.71 12.38
C ASN A 365 19.46 5.81 11.31
N ASP A 366 19.05 6.08 10.08
CA ASP A 366 19.48 5.42 8.85
C ASP A 366 19.40 6.49 7.76
N ASP A 367 20.52 6.79 7.11
CA ASP A 367 20.55 7.78 6.03
C ASP A 367 20.01 7.18 4.74
N ILE A 368 18.77 7.56 4.40
CA ILE A 368 18.17 7.30 3.09
C ILE A 368 18.85 8.22 2.07
N ALA A 369 20.07 7.84 1.67
CA ALA A 369 20.86 8.54 0.66
C ALA A 369 20.08 8.61 -0.66
N ILE A 370 20.02 9.80 -1.24
CA ILE A 370 19.21 10.07 -2.43
C ILE A 370 19.97 9.60 -3.68
N ILE A 371 19.78 8.33 -4.02
CA ILE A 371 20.33 7.71 -5.22
C ILE A 371 19.49 8.11 -6.45
N SER A 372 20.16 8.35 -7.58
CA SER A 372 19.58 8.71 -8.90
C SER A 372 19.14 10.18 -9.08
N SER A 373 20.03 11.13 -8.79
CA SER A 373 19.92 12.51 -9.28
C SER A 373 20.38 12.64 -10.74
N LYS A 374 19.46 12.45 -11.70
CA LYS A 374 19.69 13.02 -13.05
C LYS A 374 19.79 14.55 -12.93
N LYS A 375 20.88 15.14 -13.43
CA LYS A 375 21.26 16.56 -13.24
C LYS A 375 20.08 17.53 -13.34
N LEU A 376 19.90 18.34 -12.29
CA LEU A 376 19.02 19.51 -12.25
C LEU A 376 19.76 20.66 -11.53
N PRO A 377 19.39 21.94 -11.73
CA PRO A 377 20.14 23.06 -11.17
C PRO A 377 20.17 23.14 -9.64
N GLU A 378 21.29 23.66 -9.14
CA GLU A 378 21.77 23.62 -7.75
C GLU A 378 20.79 24.21 -6.72
N VAL A 379 20.22 25.38 -7.01
CA VAL A 379 19.20 26.04 -6.16
C VAL A 379 17.89 25.23 -6.09
N ALA A 380 17.57 24.48 -7.14
CA ALA A 380 16.39 23.61 -7.19
C ALA A 380 16.63 22.24 -6.54
N THR A 381 17.85 21.92 -6.11
CA THR A 381 18.16 20.73 -5.31
C THR A 381 18.04 21.00 -3.81
N GLU A 382 18.54 22.11 -3.27
CA GLU A 382 18.47 22.39 -1.82
C GLU A 382 17.02 22.44 -1.30
N ILE A 383 16.13 23.16 -2.00
CA ILE A 383 14.70 23.24 -1.67
C ILE A 383 14.04 21.84 -1.68
N LYS A 384 14.54 20.91 -2.50
CA LYS A 384 14.03 19.52 -2.54
C LYS A 384 14.57 18.67 -1.40
N LEU A 385 15.80 18.90 -0.94
CA LEU A 385 16.38 18.22 0.21
C LEU A 385 15.65 18.61 1.50
N ASP A 386 15.45 19.91 1.73
CA ASP A 386 14.67 20.44 2.86
C ASP A 386 13.24 19.88 2.90
N VAL A 387 12.55 19.89 1.75
CA VAL A 387 11.19 19.32 1.62
C VAL A 387 11.20 17.80 1.84
N TRP A 388 12.21 17.07 1.37
CA TRP A 388 12.34 15.63 1.57
C TRP A 388 12.53 15.28 3.06
N GLU A 389 13.45 15.97 3.76
CA GLU A 389 13.68 15.77 5.18
C GLU A 389 12.46 16.20 6.02
N LYS A 390 11.74 17.27 5.66
CA LYS A 390 10.45 17.63 6.27
C LYS A 390 9.38 16.54 6.08
N CYS A 391 9.31 15.92 4.91
CA CYS A 391 8.42 14.78 4.69
C CYS A 391 8.84 13.55 5.51
N LYS A 392 10.14 13.28 5.64
CA LYS A 392 10.74 12.17 6.42
C LYS A 392 10.45 12.33 7.92
N LEU A 393 10.58 13.54 8.45
CA LEU A 393 10.17 13.90 9.81
C LEU A 393 8.66 13.69 10.01
N ALA A 394 7.81 14.20 9.12
CA ALA A 394 6.36 14.02 9.21
C ALA A 394 5.91 12.53 9.21
N VAL A 395 6.66 11.63 8.57
CA VAL A 395 6.43 10.18 8.67
C VAL A 395 6.90 9.62 10.02
N LYS A 396 8.07 10.03 10.53
CA LYS A 396 8.57 9.65 11.86
C LYS A 396 7.61 10.09 12.97
N ASP A 397 7.21 11.36 12.99
CA ASP A 397 6.26 11.93 13.96
C ASP A 397 4.93 11.16 13.95
N LYS A 398 4.46 10.80 12.76
CA LYS A 398 3.20 10.06 12.59
C LYS A 398 3.29 8.63 13.13
N LEU A 399 4.43 7.94 12.97
CA LEU A 399 4.66 6.63 13.59
C LEU A 399 4.75 6.75 15.11
N GLU A 400 5.43 7.76 15.64
CA GLU A 400 5.55 7.99 17.08
C GLU A 400 4.19 8.29 17.73
N GLN A 401 3.34 9.09 17.07
CA GLN A 401 1.96 9.35 17.52
C GLN A 401 1.11 8.07 17.59
N GLU A 402 1.29 7.10 16.68
CA GLU A 402 0.57 5.82 16.74
C GLU A 402 1.16 4.87 17.78
N ARG A 403 2.48 4.85 17.94
CA ARG A 403 3.17 4.12 19.02
C ARG A 403 2.66 4.58 20.39
N LYS A 404 2.59 5.90 20.63
CA LYS A 404 2.05 6.51 21.86
C LYS A 404 0.57 6.16 22.13
N LYS A 405 -0.24 6.00 21.07
CA LYS A 405 -1.64 5.53 21.20
C LYS A 405 -1.72 4.04 21.55
N LEU A 406 -0.88 3.21 20.92
CA LEU A 406 -0.84 1.79 21.21
C LEU A 406 -0.40 1.52 22.65
N SER A 407 0.61 2.22 23.15
CA SER A 407 0.99 2.13 24.57
C SER A 407 -0.14 2.57 25.50
N SER A 408 -0.81 3.71 25.23
CA SER A 408 -1.94 4.15 26.08
C SER A 408 -3.12 3.18 26.08
N ILE A 409 -3.40 2.50 24.97
CA ILE A 409 -4.44 1.46 24.91
C ILE A 409 -4.03 0.24 25.74
N SER A 410 -2.74 -0.14 25.72
CA SER A 410 -2.23 -1.24 26.54
C SER A 410 -2.32 -0.94 28.04
N SER A 411 -1.89 0.25 28.47
CA SER A 411 -1.92 0.67 29.87
C SER A 411 -3.33 0.82 30.44
N ASN A 412 -4.31 1.21 29.63
CA ASN A 412 -5.70 1.32 30.07
C ASN A 412 -6.38 -0.05 30.23
N ASN A 413 -5.93 -1.08 29.50
CA ASN A 413 -6.45 -2.44 29.65
C ASN A 413 -5.89 -3.11 30.92
N SER A 414 -4.62 -2.87 31.27
CA SER A 414 -3.97 -3.39 32.50
C SER A 414 -4.38 -2.65 33.79
N LEU A 415 -5.49 -1.92 33.76
CA LEU A 415 -6.17 -1.31 34.92
C LEU A 415 -7.59 -1.87 35.11
N HIS A 416 -7.96 -2.88 34.32
CA HIS A 416 -9.26 -3.58 34.35
C HIS A 416 -9.14 -5.12 34.36
N GLU A 417 -7.92 -5.63 34.56
CA GLU A 417 -7.61 -7.00 35.02
C GLU A 417 -7.05 -6.92 36.46
#